data_AF-A0A954ZPW4-F1
#
_entry.id   AF-A0A954ZPW4-F1
#
_cell.length_a   1.000
_cell.length_b   1.000
_cell.length_c   1.000
_cell.angle_alpha   90.00
_cell.angle_beta   90.00
_cell.angle_gamma   90.00
#
_symmetry.space_group_name_H-M   'P 1'
#
loop_
_entity.id
_entity.type
_entity.pdbx_description
1 polymer ?
#
loop_
_entity_poly.entity_id
_entity_poly.type
_entity_poly.pdbx_seq_one_letter_code
_entity_poly.pdbx_strand_id
1 'polypeptide(L)'
;MNHANRYQQAPPPSNGLGVAGFVLSLLGFLGTCGLLSPIGLILSLIALRKQPRGLAIAGVIIGAVGSLWFLVALLIFGFMVMGLLAIAGAGVAMTLPNIQTAGNMLEMRSEINEYHSTLGKLPESVDAITTIKPDLKLDAWNHPIRYEITGSTTYELRSAGPDGAWNTADDIKLPFTAGR
;
A
#
# COMPACT_ATOMS: atom_id res chain seq x y z
N MET A 1 14.20 78.36 -36.30
CA MET A 1 14.52 76.95 -36.59
C MET A 1 14.08 76.11 -35.40
N ASN A 2 13.27 75.10 -35.70
CA ASN A 2 12.49 74.21 -34.84
C ASN A 2 13.15 73.72 -33.53
N HIS A 3 12.56 74.05 -32.38
CA HIS A 3 12.68 73.25 -31.17
C HIS A 3 11.53 72.24 -31.15
N ALA A 4 11.74 71.08 -31.76
CA ALA A 4 10.82 69.96 -31.63
C ALA A 4 10.85 69.47 -30.18
N ASN A 5 9.78 69.77 -29.43
CA ASN A 5 9.47 69.17 -28.14
C ASN A 5 9.31 67.66 -28.34
N ARG A 6 10.40 66.92 -28.12
CA ARG A 6 10.32 65.49 -27.85
C ARG A 6 9.69 65.34 -26.48
N TYR A 7 8.37 65.25 -26.43
CA TYR A 7 7.69 64.64 -25.29
C TYR A 7 8.19 63.20 -25.19
N GLN A 8 9.29 62.99 -24.45
CA GLN A 8 9.67 61.67 -23.97
C GLN A 8 8.53 61.21 -23.05
N GLN A 9 7.58 60.47 -23.62
CA GLN A 9 6.65 59.68 -22.83
C GLN A 9 7.49 58.70 -22.02
N ALA A 10 7.52 58.88 -20.70
CA ALA A 10 8.07 57.88 -19.81
C ALA A 10 7.35 56.55 -20.08
N PRO A 11 8.07 55.42 -20.14
CA PRO A 11 7.44 54.14 -20.41
C PRO A 11 6.34 53.88 -19.38
N PRO A 12 5.17 53.37 -19.82
CA PRO A 12 4.06 53.11 -18.92
C PRO A 12 4.49 52.16 -17.78
N PRO A 13 4.02 52.36 -16.55
CA PRO A 13 4.39 51.53 -15.41
C PRO A 13 3.99 50.07 -15.67
N SER A 14 4.92 49.14 -15.45
CA SER A 14 4.74 47.72 -15.71
C SER A 14 4.81 46.87 -14.44
N ASN A 15 3.99 45.82 -14.37
CA ASN A 15 3.93 44.90 -13.23
C ASN A 15 4.37 43.49 -13.65
N GLY A 16 5.69 43.31 -13.83
CA GLY A 16 6.27 42.02 -14.23
C GLY A 16 5.99 40.88 -13.25
N LEU A 17 5.84 41.19 -11.96
CA LEU A 17 5.49 40.20 -10.93
C LEU A 17 4.06 39.68 -11.10
N GLY A 18 3.13 40.56 -11.54
CA GLY A 18 1.77 40.17 -11.89
C GLY A 18 1.76 39.18 -13.06
N VAL A 19 2.55 39.45 -14.10
CA VAL A 19 2.74 38.56 -15.26
C VAL A 19 3.26 37.20 -14.87
N ALA A 20 4.32 37.16 -14.06
CA ALA A 20 4.88 35.90 -13.57
C ALA A 20 3.86 35.08 -12.77
N GLY A 21 3.12 35.71 -11.83
CA GLY A 21 2.11 35.02 -11.02
C GLY A 21 0.92 34.48 -11.83
N PHE A 22 0.46 35.24 -12.82
CA PHE A 22 -0.60 34.78 -13.75
C PHE A 22 -0.16 33.60 -14.60
N VAL A 23 1.02 33.68 -15.23
CA VAL A 23 1.55 32.60 -16.07
C VAL A 23 1.78 31.33 -15.23
N LEU A 24 2.35 31.45 -14.03
CA LEU A 24 2.53 30.31 -13.14
C LEU A 24 1.21 29.70 -12.68
N SER A 25 0.19 30.51 -12.41
CA SER A 25 -1.14 30.01 -12.02
C SER A 25 -1.83 29.29 -13.18
N LEU A 26 -1.71 29.81 -14.40
CA LEU A 26 -2.27 29.20 -15.61
C LEU A 26 -1.56 27.90 -15.99
N LEU A 27 -0.21 27.89 -15.99
CA LEU A 27 0.59 26.68 -16.20
C LEU A 27 0.43 25.67 -15.06
N GLY A 28 0.22 26.14 -13.84
CA GLY A 28 -0.13 25.32 -12.69
C GLY A 28 -1.44 24.60 -12.92
N PHE A 29 -2.50 25.34 -13.23
CA PHE A 29 -3.84 24.80 -13.46
C PHE A 29 -3.92 23.86 -14.66
N LEU A 30 -3.35 24.26 -15.81
CA LEU A 30 -3.49 23.52 -17.08
C LEU A 30 -2.38 22.47 -17.31
N GLY A 31 -1.17 22.70 -16.78
CA GLY A 31 0.00 21.87 -17.08
C GLY A 31 0.35 20.87 -15.98
N THR A 32 0.29 21.26 -14.70
CA THR A 32 0.74 20.43 -13.56
C THR A 32 -0.38 20.02 -12.61
N CYS A 33 -1.64 20.09 -13.07
CA CYS A 33 -2.84 19.77 -12.27
C CYS A 33 -2.89 20.49 -10.90
N GLY A 34 -2.42 21.74 -10.86
CA GLY A 34 -2.49 22.62 -9.70
C GLY A 34 -1.25 22.65 -8.81
N LEU A 35 -0.18 21.89 -9.11
CA LEU A 35 1.03 21.87 -8.27
C LEU A 35 1.79 23.22 -8.25
N LEU A 36 1.92 23.91 -9.39
CA LEU A 36 2.52 25.27 -9.45
C LEU A 36 1.55 26.39 -9.02
N SER A 37 0.26 26.08 -8.84
CA SER A 37 -0.79 27.06 -8.54
C SER A 37 -0.56 27.85 -7.23
N PRO A 38 -0.08 27.24 -6.12
CA PRO A 38 0.21 27.98 -4.89
C PRO A 38 1.35 28.99 -5.07
N ILE A 39 2.37 28.65 -5.86
CA ILE A 39 3.50 29.56 -6.13
C ILE A 39 3.03 30.73 -6.99
N GLY A 40 2.22 30.46 -8.02
CA GLY A 40 1.57 31.49 -8.84
C GLY A 40 0.67 32.41 -8.00
N LEU A 41 -0.12 31.84 -7.09
CA LEU A 41 -0.99 32.57 -6.16
C LEU A 41 -0.19 33.51 -5.26
N ILE A 42 0.90 33.03 -4.66
CA ILE A 42 1.76 33.85 -3.77
C ILE A 42 2.36 35.03 -4.54
N LEU A 43 2.90 34.80 -5.75
CA LEU A 43 3.46 35.87 -6.58
C LEU A 43 2.41 36.89 -7.00
N SER A 44 1.21 36.42 -7.36
CA SER A 44 0.07 37.28 -7.69
C SER A 44 -0.42 38.10 -6.49
N LEU A 45 -0.44 37.55 -5.27
CA LEU A 45 -0.78 38.27 -4.04
C LEU A 45 0.23 39.40 -3.75
N ILE A 46 1.52 39.16 -3.94
CA ILE A 46 2.56 40.19 -3.77
C ILE A 46 2.43 41.27 -4.86
N ALA A 47 2.10 40.86 -6.10
CA ALA A 47 1.94 41.77 -7.23
C ALA A 47 0.75 42.74 -7.11
N LEU A 48 -0.25 42.48 -6.26
CA LEU A 48 -1.37 43.39 -5.99
C LEU A 48 -0.92 44.73 -5.37
N ARG A 49 0.27 44.77 -4.77
CA ARG A 49 0.86 46.00 -4.20
C ARG A 49 1.39 46.96 -5.27
N LYS A 50 1.48 46.53 -6.54
CA LYS A 50 1.97 47.34 -7.68
C LYS A 50 0.87 47.57 -8.72
N GLN A 51 0.86 48.75 -9.34
CA GLN A 51 0.01 49.04 -10.50
C GLN A 51 0.76 48.69 -11.80
N PRO A 52 0.06 48.25 -12.87
CA PRO A 52 -1.36 47.92 -12.95
C PRO A 52 -1.70 46.56 -12.31
N ARG A 53 -2.94 46.44 -11.80
CA ARG A 53 -3.37 45.30 -10.95
C ARG A 53 -4.11 44.17 -11.68
N GLY A 54 -4.62 44.41 -12.89
CA GLY A 54 -5.56 43.48 -13.55
C GLY A 54 -5.02 42.05 -13.68
N LEU A 55 -3.77 41.92 -14.11
CA LEU A 55 -3.17 40.60 -14.34
C LEU A 55 -2.76 39.89 -13.02
N ALA A 56 -2.41 40.67 -11.98
CA ALA A 56 -2.21 40.13 -10.64
C ALA A 56 -3.53 39.58 -10.07
N ILE A 57 -4.65 40.29 -10.23
CA ILE A 57 -5.97 39.82 -9.80
C ILE A 57 -6.37 38.53 -10.52
N ALA A 58 -6.17 38.46 -11.85
CA ALA A 58 -6.46 37.25 -12.63
C ALA A 58 -5.64 36.04 -12.13
N GLY A 59 -4.34 36.24 -11.85
CA GLY A 59 -3.49 35.20 -11.29
C GLY A 59 -3.92 34.75 -9.88
N VAL A 60 -4.43 35.66 -9.03
CA VAL A 60 -4.99 35.27 -7.72
C VAL A 60 -6.23 34.38 -7.89
N ILE A 61 -7.14 34.72 -8.79
CA ILE A 61 -8.38 33.94 -9.00
C ILE A 61 -8.05 32.53 -9.53
N ILE A 62 -7.26 32.47 -10.61
CA ILE A 62 -6.86 31.18 -11.21
C ILE A 62 -6.03 30.37 -10.23
N GLY A 63 -5.10 31.03 -9.52
CA GLY A 63 -4.25 30.43 -8.51
C GLY A 63 -5.05 29.81 -7.35
N ALA A 64 -6.07 30.52 -6.85
CA ALA A 64 -6.93 30.03 -5.79
C ALA A 64 -7.78 28.82 -6.22
N VAL A 65 -8.38 28.87 -7.41
CA VAL A 65 -9.16 27.75 -7.96
C VAL A 65 -8.26 26.53 -8.20
N GLY A 66 -7.07 26.73 -8.79
CA GLY A 66 -6.13 25.64 -9.02
C GLY A 66 -5.55 25.05 -7.74
N SER A 67 -5.28 25.87 -6.72
CA SER A 67 -4.84 25.39 -5.41
C SER A 67 -5.95 24.62 -4.69
N LEU A 68 -7.20 25.07 -4.78
CA LEU A 68 -8.34 24.34 -4.23
C LEU A 68 -8.54 22.99 -4.94
N TRP A 69 -8.44 22.97 -6.28
CA TRP A 69 -8.51 21.74 -7.06
C TRP A 69 -7.40 20.75 -6.69
N PHE A 70 -6.17 21.24 -6.53
CA PHE A 70 -5.03 20.42 -6.11
C PHE A 70 -5.27 19.79 -4.72
N LEU A 71 -5.79 20.55 -3.76
CA LEU A 71 -6.14 20.01 -2.44
C LEU A 71 -7.22 18.92 -2.52
N VAL A 72 -8.27 19.13 -3.31
CA VAL A 72 -9.31 18.11 -3.54
C VAL A 72 -8.73 16.87 -4.20
N ALA A 73 -7.88 17.03 -5.21
CA ALA A 73 -7.20 15.93 -5.88
C ALA A 73 -6.30 15.13 -4.93
N LEU A 74 -5.55 15.81 -4.04
CA LEU A 74 -4.74 15.16 -3.00
C LEU A 74 -5.59 14.36 -2.01
N LEU A 75 -6.74 14.89 -1.60
CA LEU A 75 -7.66 14.18 -0.71
C LEU A 75 -8.22 12.92 -1.39
N ILE A 76 -8.72 13.05 -2.63
CA ILE A 76 -9.23 11.91 -3.40
C ILE A 76 -8.14 10.85 -3.59
N PHE A 77 -6.95 11.27 -4.03
CA PHE A 77 -5.83 10.37 -4.22
C PHE A 77 -5.41 9.69 -2.90
N GLY A 78 -5.36 10.44 -1.80
CA GLY A 78 -5.07 9.92 -0.47
C GLY A 78 -6.08 8.85 -0.04
N PHE A 79 -7.38 9.11 -0.21
CA PHE A 79 -8.42 8.12 0.08
C PHE A 79 -8.33 6.89 -0.83
N MET A 80 -8.02 7.06 -2.12
CA MET A 80 -7.84 5.94 -3.04
C MET A 80 -6.65 5.06 -2.65
N VAL A 81 -5.50 5.66 -2.31
CA VAL A 81 -4.31 4.92 -1.87
C VAL A 81 -4.59 4.19 -0.55
N MET A 82 -5.22 4.85 0.42
CA MET A 82 -5.60 4.21 1.68
C MET A 82 -6.59 3.06 1.47
N GLY A 83 -7.56 3.21 0.58
CA GLY A 83 -8.48 2.14 0.20
C GLY A 83 -7.76 0.94 -0.43
N LEU A 84 -6.83 1.18 -1.35
CA LEU A 84 -6.03 0.13 -1.96
C LEU A 84 -5.16 -0.60 -0.93
N LEU A 85 -4.49 0.13 -0.04
CA LEU A 85 -3.67 -0.46 1.02
C LEU A 85 -4.51 -1.26 2.02
N ALA A 86 -5.72 -0.79 2.36
CA ALA A 86 -6.63 -1.51 3.24
C ALA A 86 -7.08 -2.84 2.63
N ILE A 87 -7.44 -2.86 1.34
CA ILE A 87 -7.83 -4.08 0.62
C ILE A 87 -6.64 -5.06 0.53
N ALA A 88 -5.46 -4.57 0.15
CA ALA A 88 -4.25 -5.39 0.08
C ALA A 88 -3.88 -5.97 1.46
N GLY A 89 -3.91 -5.15 2.51
CA GLY A 89 -3.65 -5.57 3.89
C GLY A 89 -4.64 -6.63 4.37
N ALA A 90 -5.94 -6.47 4.08
CA ALA A 90 -6.95 -7.46 4.42
C ALA A 90 -6.71 -8.81 3.70
N GLY A 91 -6.37 -8.78 2.41
CA GLY A 91 -6.06 -10.00 1.65
C GLY A 91 -4.85 -10.77 2.21
N VAL A 92 -3.81 -10.05 2.63
CA VAL A 92 -2.64 -10.67 3.29
C VAL A 92 -3.03 -11.27 4.65
N ALA A 93 -3.78 -10.52 5.48
CA ALA A 93 -4.21 -11.00 6.79
C ALA A 93 -5.05 -12.29 6.71
N MET A 94 -5.84 -12.47 5.66
CA MET A 94 -6.63 -13.69 5.45
C MET A 94 -5.78 -14.91 5.05
N THR A 95 -4.58 -14.71 4.49
CA THR A 95 -3.73 -15.81 3.97
C THR A 95 -2.58 -16.19 4.90
N LEU A 96 -2.11 -15.26 5.74
CA LEU A 96 -1.02 -15.50 6.69
C LEU A 96 -1.25 -16.74 7.60
N PRO A 97 -2.44 -16.94 8.23
CA PRO A 97 -2.69 -18.10 9.08
C PRO A 97 -2.53 -19.45 8.33
N ASN A 98 -3.00 -19.51 7.08
CA ASN A 98 -2.88 -20.71 6.25
C ASN A 98 -1.41 -21.03 5.94
N ILE A 99 -0.62 -19.99 5.64
CA ILE A 99 0.82 -20.12 5.37
C ILE A 99 1.57 -20.59 6.62
N GLN A 100 1.26 -20.01 7.79
CA GLN A 100 1.85 -20.43 9.06
C GLN A 100 1.51 -21.90 9.37
N THR A 101 0.25 -22.28 9.24
CA THR A 101 -0.21 -23.66 9.46
C THR A 101 0.49 -24.65 8.54
N ALA A 102 0.60 -24.33 7.25
CA ALA A 102 1.34 -25.16 6.30
C ALA A 102 2.84 -25.23 6.66
N GLY A 103 3.43 -24.14 7.11
CA GLY A 103 4.81 -24.09 7.61
C GLY A 103 5.03 -25.03 8.80
N ASN A 104 4.15 -24.98 9.80
CA ASN A 104 4.19 -25.87 10.97
C ASN A 104 4.11 -27.34 10.57
N MET A 105 3.19 -27.68 9.66
CA MET A 105 3.05 -29.05 9.14
C MET A 105 4.30 -29.52 8.38
N LEU A 106 4.98 -28.63 7.64
CA LEU A 106 6.23 -28.95 6.95
C LEU A 106 7.40 -29.17 7.93
N GLU A 107 7.47 -28.42 9.03
CA GLU A 107 8.46 -28.65 10.09
C GLU A 107 8.17 -29.98 10.80
N MET A 108 6.91 -30.27 11.16
CA MET A 108 6.50 -31.56 11.70
C MET A 108 6.87 -32.72 10.76
N ARG A 109 6.66 -32.56 9.45
CA ARG A 109 7.03 -33.55 8.43
C ARG A 109 8.53 -33.86 8.47
N SER A 110 9.39 -32.86 8.69
CA SER A 110 10.84 -33.05 8.80
C SER A 110 11.17 -34.00 9.96
N GLU A 111 10.59 -33.75 11.14
CA GLU A 111 10.79 -34.57 12.34
C GLU A 111 10.23 -35.99 12.19
N ILE A 112 9.06 -36.13 11.55
CA ILE A 112 8.47 -37.44 11.25
C ILE A 112 9.35 -38.22 10.27
N ASN A 113 9.93 -37.55 9.27
CA ASN A 113 10.85 -38.20 8.33
C ASN A 113 12.12 -38.66 9.03
N GLU A 114 12.69 -37.85 9.93
CA GLU A 114 13.87 -38.23 10.70
C GLU A 114 13.59 -39.43 11.61
N TYR A 115 12.44 -39.44 12.28
CA TYR A 115 11.98 -40.60 13.06
C TYR A 115 11.87 -41.86 12.17
N HIS A 116 11.26 -41.73 11.00
CA HIS A 116 11.10 -42.83 10.05
C HIS A 116 12.44 -43.35 9.52
N SER A 117 13.38 -42.47 9.16
CA SER A 117 14.72 -42.88 8.69
C SER A 117 15.54 -43.55 9.79
N THR A 118 15.32 -43.18 11.07
CA THR A 118 16.05 -43.77 12.20
C THR A 118 15.49 -45.13 12.62
N LEU A 119 14.16 -45.27 12.67
CA LEU A 119 13.50 -46.46 13.22
C LEU A 119 12.86 -47.37 12.15
N GLY A 120 12.85 -46.95 10.89
CA GLY A 120 12.30 -47.70 9.76
C GLY A 120 10.77 -47.84 9.77
N LYS A 121 10.07 -47.14 10.66
CA LYS A 121 8.61 -47.15 10.78
C LYS A 121 8.08 -45.76 11.12
N LEU A 122 6.84 -45.49 10.69
CA LEU A 122 6.14 -44.26 11.05
C LEU A 122 5.82 -44.24 12.56
N PRO A 123 5.81 -43.05 13.19
CA PRO A 123 5.39 -42.92 14.59
C PRO A 123 3.90 -43.22 14.74
N GLU A 124 3.49 -43.93 15.79
CA GLU A 124 2.06 -44.20 16.06
C GLU A 124 1.31 -42.92 16.47
N SER A 125 2.02 -41.94 17.03
CA SER A 125 1.52 -40.61 17.37
C SER A 125 2.65 -39.60 17.27
N VAL A 126 2.32 -38.35 16.92
CA VAL A 126 3.27 -37.22 16.95
C VAL A 126 3.82 -36.93 18.35
N ASP A 127 3.16 -37.38 19.40
CA ASP A 127 3.67 -37.27 20.78
C ASP A 127 4.83 -38.23 21.08
N ALA A 128 5.02 -39.27 20.25
CA ALA A 128 6.19 -40.14 20.35
C ALA A 128 7.49 -39.44 19.92
N ILE A 129 7.39 -38.29 19.23
CA ILE A 129 8.52 -37.50 18.77
C ILE A 129 8.72 -36.31 19.71
N THR A 130 9.72 -36.38 20.59
CA THR A 130 10.00 -35.34 21.60
C THR A 130 10.64 -34.08 21.02
N THR A 131 11.18 -34.14 19.80
CA THR A 131 11.83 -33.02 19.12
C THR A 131 10.83 -32.05 18.51
N ILE A 132 9.59 -32.48 18.25
CA ILE A 132 8.52 -31.61 17.77
C ILE A 132 8.16 -30.62 18.87
N LYS A 133 8.40 -29.33 18.62
CA LYS A 133 8.03 -28.24 19.52
C LYS A 133 6.51 -28.22 19.72
N PRO A 134 6.00 -27.94 20.94
CA PRO A 134 4.57 -27.90 21.22
C PRO A 134 3.79 -26.96 20.27
N ASP A 135 4.36 -25.80 19.95
CA ASP A 135 3.72 -24.79 19.08
C ASP A 135 3.51 -25.27 17.65
N LEU A 136 4.31 -26.22 17.17
CA LEU A 136 4.14 -26.81 15.84
C LEU A 136 2.95 -27.76 15.77
N LYS A 137 2.52 -28.30 16.92
CA LYS A 137 1.33 -29.18 17.00
C LYS A 137 0.03 -28.40 16.94
N LEU A 138 0.10 -27.06 16.88
CA LEU A 138 -1.03 -26.17 16.76
C LEU A 138 -1.03 -25.49 15.39
N ASP A 139 -2.21 -25.25 14.85
CA ASP A 139 -2.40 -24.39 13.70
C ASP A 139 -2.44 -22.91 14.10
N ALA A 140 -2.59 -22.03 13.12
CA ALA A 140 -2.59 -20.58 13.34
C ALA A 140 -3.80 -20.06 14.14
N TRP A 141 -4.83 -20.88 14.36
CA TRP A 141 -5.99 -20.58 15.20
C TRP A 141 -5.94 -21.30 16.56
N ASN A 142 -4.78 -21.87 16.91
CA ASN A 142 -4.54 -22.66 18.13
C ASN A 142 -5.35 -23.95 18.22
N HIS A 143 -5.81 -24.50 17.10
CA HIS A 143 -6.39 -25.84 17.07
C HIS A 143 -5.29 -26.90 16.88
N PRO A 144 -5.42 -28.10 17.47
CA PRO A 144 -4.43 -29.15 17.33
C PRO A 144 -4.37 -29.69 15.89
N ILE A 145 -3.17 -29.88 15.37
CA ILE A 145 -2.93 -30.56 14.08
C ILE A 145 -3.11 -32.06 14.28
N ARG A 146 -3.96 -32.67 13.44
CA ARG A 146 -4.16 -34.12 13.41
C ARG A 146 -3.16 -34.79 12.51
N TYR A 147 -2.61 -35.90 12.99
CA TYR A 147 -1.76 -36.82 12.26
C TYR A 147 -2.51 -38.12 12.03
N GLU A 148 -2.60 -38.57 10.78
CA GLU A 148 -3.28 -39.80 10.41
C GLU A 148 -2.42 -40.62 9.44
N ILE A 149 -2.14 -41.88 9.77
CA ILE A 149 -1.42 -42.80 8.88
C ILE A 149 -2.41 -43.32 7.84
N THR A 150 -2.11 -43.11 6.56
CA THR A 150 -2.97 -43.51 5.44
C THR A 150 -2.44 -44.72 4.68
N GLY A 151 -1.21 -45.15 4.95
CA GLY A 151 -0.56 -46.31 4.33
C GLY A 151 0.73 -46.70 5.05
N SER A 152 1.52 -47.60 4.46
CA SER A 152 2.74 -48.12 5.11
C SER A 152 3.84 -47.06 5.29
N THR A 153 3.94 -46.09 4.38
CA THR A 153 4.87 -44.97 4.43
C THR A 153 4.20 -43.62 4.14
N THR A 154 2.87 -43.60 4.10
CA THR A 154 2.08 -42.40 3.79
C THR A 154 1.25 -41.98 4.99
N TYR A 155 1.16 -40.67 5.21
CA TYR A 155 0.39 -40.07 6.29
C TYR A 155 -0.16 -38.72 5.86
N GLU A 156 -1.13 -38.19 6.59
CA GLU A 156 -1.70 -36.87 6.39
C GLU A 156 -1.56 -36.04 7.66
N LEU A 157 -1.20 -34.76 7.49
CA LEU A 157 -1.38 -33.74 8.52
C LEU A 157 -2.60 -32.88 8.16
N ARG A 158 -3.49 -32.65 9.14
CA ARG A 158 -4.74 -31.92 8.96
C ARG A 158 -4.95 -30.86 10.03
N SER A 159 -5.33 -29.65 9.62
CA SER A 159 -5.83 -28.59 10.48
C SER A 159 -7.33 -28.41 10.25
N ALA A 160 -8.07 -28.10 11.32
CA ALA A 160 -9.50 -27.81 11.29
C ALA A 160 -9.81 -26.40 10.78
N GLY A 161 -8.80 -25.64 10.37
CA GLY A 161 -8.98 -24.30 9.84
C GLY A 161 -9.51 -23.27 10.85
N PRO A 162 -9.94 -22.10 10.36
CA PRO A 162 -10.54 -21.04 11.15
C PRO A 162 -11.75 -21.44 11.99
N ASP A 163 -12.61 -22.34 11.51
CA ASP A 163 -13.85 -22.68 12.21
C ASP A 163 -13.67 -23.73 13.32
N GLY A 164 -12.54 -24.44 13.32
CA GLY A 164 -12.19 -25.45 14.32
C GLY A 164 -13.03 -26.73 14.24
N ALA A 165 -13.92 -26.83 13.25
CA ALA A 165 -14.70 -28.01 12.97
C ALA A 165 -13.95 -28.91 11.98
N TRP A 166 -14.11 -30.23 12.14
CA TRP A 166 -13.42 -31.18 11.27
C TRP A 166 -14.30 -31.60 10.11
N ASN A 167 -13.68 -31.83 8.95
CA ASN A 167 -14.33 -32.26 7.71
C ASN A 167 -15.22 -31.16 7.11
N THR A 168 -14.82 -29.90 7.30
CA THR A 168 -15.41 -28.71 6.71
C THR A 168 -14.59 -28.26 5.49
N ALA A 169 -15.06 -27.20 4.82
CA ALA A 169 -14.45 -26.71 3.59
C ALA A 169 -13.12 -25.97 3.81
N ASP A 170 -12.87 -25.51 5.04
CA ASP A 170 -11.68 -24.77 5.45
C ASP A 170 -10.58 -25.65 6.06
N ASP A 171 -10.84 -26.96 6.20
CA ASP A 171 -9.82 -27.95 6.54
C ASP A 171 -8.59 -27.84 5.61
N ILE A 172 -7.41 -27.71 6.20
CA ILE A 172 -6.14 -27.76 5.46
C ILE A 172 -5.57 -29.17 5.57
N LYS A 173 -5.50 -29.89 4.44
CA LYS A 173 -5.03 -31.28 4.35
C LYS A 173 -3.74 -31.37 3.56
N LEU A 174 -2.67 -31.85 4.18
CA LEU A 174 -1.38 -32.05 3.53
C LEU A 174 -0.98 -33.54 3.60
N PRO A 175 -1.13 -34.29 2.50
CA PRO A 175 -0.64 -35.65 2.42
C PRO A 175 0.87 -35.68 2.22
N PHE A 176 1.54 -36.61 2.89
CA PHE A 176 2.98 -36.82 2.82
C PHE A 176 3.33 -38.29 2.63
N THR A 177 4.49 -38.51 2.00
CA THR A 177 5.16 -39.81 1.95
C THR A 177 6.48 -39.66 2.67
N ALA A 178 6.71 -40.51 3.67
CA ALA A 178 7.99 -40.54 4.38
C ALA A 178 9.10 -41.01 3.43
N GLY A 179 10.20 -40.26 3.43
CA GLY A 179 11.41 -40.62 2.69
C GLY A 179 12.08 -41.85 3.30
N ARG A 180 12.91 -42.53 2.50
CA ARG A 180 13.89 -43.48 3.02
C ARG A 180 15.08 -42.70 3.59
#